data_AF-A0A920MCK7-F1
#
_entry.id   AF-A0A920MCK7-F1
#
_cell.length_a   1.000
_cell.length_b   1.000
_cell.length_c   1.000
_cell.angle_alpha   90.00
_cell.angle_beta   90.00
_cell.angle_gamma   90.00
#
_symmetry.space_group_name_H-M   'P 1'
#
loop_
_entity.id
_entity.type
_entity.pdbx_description
1 polymer ?
#
loop_
_entity_poly.entity_id
_entity_poly.type
_entity_poly.pdbx_seq_one_letter_code
_entity_poly.pdbx_strand_id
1 'polypeptide(L)'
;MLFKKISILFLIFFIACGAGEGDVEVTENISSNSDEPTTTTEQQKENDDSTTTTIEEVNEESEDYSSENVISIGEIVTDTSFRDYQKYVDVAGLRIFALPEVSDEYMYKVAETYFQMLQQGENIDNGLRSRYLNTVDNEKVFQRIGFEGPEYYNFDSPNPSVDCCPGNGYEDNHTDFIWEYKDANTIGTIGEVVEHLLHTITGAGLLLEFPEWSWEDTNSKIHKAMNEAVEKNIYDISSYEEIKNNGDIEGYNRVTVQEFSFWVIVTSWGYGDIFDLPHGEFEISTINEVRSELPLAFELYVDTIKKNLYGP
;
A
#
# COMPACT_ATOMS: atom_id res chain seq x y z
N MET A 1 -12.87 -33.77 -18.93
CA MET A 1 -13.87 -32.83 -18.40
C MET A 1 -13.25 -31.45 -18.52
N LEU A 2 -13.95 -30.52 -19.17
CA LEU A 2 -13.44 -29.20 -19.54
C LEU A 2 -13.13 -28.39 -18.28
N PHE A 3 -11.85 -28.05 -18.08
CA PHE A 3 -11.45 -26.93 -17.22
C PHE A 3 -11.84 -25.65 -17.94
N LYS A 4 -12.83 -24.93 -17.39
CA LYS A 4 -13.26 -23.64 -17.89
C LYS A 4 -12.20 -22.64 -17.41
N LYS A 5 -11.49 -22.00 -18.34
CA LYS A 5 -10.59 -20.87 -18.08
C LYS A 5 -11.36 -19.83 -17.25
N ILE A 6 -10.93 -19.60 -16.02
CA ILE A 6 -11.40 -18.48 -15.20
C ILE A 6 -10.59 -17.28 -15.68
N SER A 7 -11.28 -16.33 -16.29
CA SER A 7 -10.70 -15.05 -16.68
C SER A 7 -10.63 -14.23 -15.40
N ILE A 8 -9.46 -14.17 -14.77
CA ILE A 8 -9.13 -13.17 -13.76
C ILE A 8 -9.00 -11.86 -14.54
N LEU A 9 -10.11 -11.16 -14.72
CA LEU A 9 -10.11 -9.78 -15.19
C LEU A 9 -11.47 -9.15 -14.88
N PHE A 10 -11.58 -8.53 -13.71
CA PHE A 10 -12.43 -7.38 -13.44
C PHE A 10 -11.95 -6.74 -12.12
N LEU A 11 -10.73 -6.21 -12.10
CA LEU A 11 -10.38 -5.15 -11.16
C LEU A 11 -10.99 -3.86 -11.72
N ILE A 12 -12.20 -3.52 -11.27
CA ILE A 12 -12.78 -2.21 -11.51
C ILE A 12 -12.16 -1.26 -10.49
N PHE A 13 -11.22 -0.44 -10.96
CA PHE A 13 -10.56 0.60 -10.17
C PHE A 13 -11.56 1.70 -9.81
N PHE A 14 -12.02 1.71 -8.55
CA PHE A 14 -12.77 2.84 -8.00
C PHE A 14 -11.82 3.78 -7.27
N ILE A 15 -11.36 4.81 -7.98
CA ILE A 15 -10.70 5.96 -7.39
C ILE A 15 -11.72 7.10 -7.42
N ALA A 16 -12.44 7.27 -6.31
CA ALA A 16 -13.36 8.39 -6.15
C ALA A 16 -13.19 9.01 -4.76
N CYS A 17 -12.30 10.00 -4.66
CA CYS A 17 -12.64 11.40 -4.29
C CYS A 17 -11.36 12.18 -3.95
N GLY A 18 -10.78 12.85 -4.94
CA GLY A 18 -9.92 14.00 -4.73
C GLY A 18 -10.77 15.24 -4.38
N ALA A 19 -10.37 15.95 -3.35
CA ALA A 19 -11.04 17.12 -2.80
C ALA A 19 -11.26 18.24 -3.84
N GLY A 20 -12.52 18.64 -4.04
CA GLY A 20 -12.90 19.82 -4.81
C GLY A 20 -12.79 21.09 -3.98
N GLU A 21 -12.01 22.03 -4.53
CA GLU A 21 -11.60 23.33 -4.03
C GLU A 21 -12.72 24.23 -3.48
N GLY A 22 -12.44 24.88 -2.35
CA GLY A 22 -13.21 26.01 -1.85
C GLY A 22 -12.67 27.32 -2.42
N ASP A 23 -13.52 28.05 -3.13
CA ASP A 23 -13.26 29.39 -3.67
C ASP A 23 -12.83 30.38 -2.56
N VAL A 24 -11.64 30.96 -2.69
CA VAL A 24 -11.24 32.15 -1.92
C VAL A 24 -11.09 33.34 -2.87
N GLU A 25 -12.00 34.29 -2.73
CA GLU A 25 -11.97 35.60 -3.40
C GLU A 25 -10.66 36.33 -3.09
N VAL A 26 -9.84 36.58 -4.13
CA VAL A 26 -8.74 37.52 -4.09
C VAL A 26 -9.30 38.93 -4.27
N THR A 27 -9.18 39.78 -3.24
CA THR A 27 -9.29 41.22 -3.40
C THR A 27 -7.91 41.84 -3.42
N GLU A 28 -7.54 42.38 -4.57
CA GLU A 28 -6.38 43.24 -4.75
C GLU A 28 -6.50 44.51 -3.91
N ASN A 29 -5.39 44.97 -3.32
CA ASN A 29 -5.09 46.39 -3.41
C ASN A 29 -3.58 46.69 -3.37
N ILE A 30 -3.20 47.36 -4.46
CA ILE A 30 -1.93 47.93 -4.87
C ILE A 30 -1.40 48.98 -3.89
N SER A 31 -0.07 49.02 -3.70
CA SER A 31 0.78 50.23 -3.79
C SER A 31 2.20 49.89 -3.32
N SER A 32 3.16 49.65 -4.20
CA SER A 32 3.91 50.60 -5.07
C SER A 32 5.17 51.18 -4.41
N ASN A 33 6.20 51.25 -5.26
CA ASN A 33 7.47 51.97 -5.20
C ASN A 33 8.59 51.36 -4.34
N SER A 34 9.63 50.77 -4.95
CA SER A 34 10.69 51.32 -5.84
C SER A 34 11.91 51.76 -5.02
N ASP A 35 13.03 51.07 -5.17
CA ASP A 35 14.16 51.57 -5.96
C ASP A 35 15.37 50.64 -5.81
N GLU A 36 16.05 50.51 -6.95
CA GLU A 36 17.15 49.62 -7.27
C GLU A 36 18.51 50.33 -6.96
N PRO A 37 19.66 49.85 -7.46
CA PRO A 37 20.65 49.05 -6.74
C PRO A 37 21.98 49.80 -6.50
N THR A 38 22.92 49.20 -5.76
CA THR A 38 24.35 49.43 -6.07
C THR A 38 25.26 48.27 -5.62
N THR A 39 25.90 47.69 -6.64
CA THR A 39 27.22 47.04 -6.74
C THR A 39 28.27 47.65 -5.78
N THR A 40 29.33 47.00 -5.29
CA THR A 40 30.42 46.31 -6.02
C THR A 40 31.48 45.75 -5.04
N THR A 41 32.11 44.64 -5.44
CA THR A 41 33.54 44.27 -5.33
C THR A 41 34.18 43.78 -4.02
N GLU A 42 34.46 42.47 -4.06
CA GLU A 42 35.68 41.72 -3.70
C GLU A 42 36.86 42.44 -3.02
N GLN A 43 37.41 41.81 -1.97
CA GLN A 43 38.85 41.60 -1.84
C GLN A 43 39.18 40.40 -0.94
N GLN A 44 39.93 39.45 -1.52
CA GLN A 44 40.64 38.37 -0.84
C GLN A 44 41.66 38.91 0.16
N LYS A 45 41.78 38.24 1.30
CA LYS A 45 43.05 38.13 2.03
C LYS A 45 43.13 36.79 2.75
N GLU A 46 44.02 35.93 2.26
CA GLU A 46 44.51 34.75 2.96
C GLU A 46 45.13 35.17 4.30
N ASN A 47 44.87 34.38 5.35
CA ASN A 47 45.82 34.10 6.41
C ASN A 47 45.48 32.73 7.01
N ASP A 48 46.45 31.86 6.89
CA ASP A 48 46.59 30.53 7.47
C ASP A 48 46.74 30.65 8.99
N ASP A 49 45.87 30.01 9.77
CA ASP A 49 46.23 29.55 11.12
C ASP A 49 45.40 28.32 11.51
N SER A 50 46.13 27.34 12.01
CA SER A 50 45.70 26.00 12.38
C SER A 50 45.05 26.02 13.76
N THR A 51 43.84 25.47 13.94
CA THR A 51 43.57 24.46 14.99
C THR A 51 42.13 23.93 15.00
N THR A 52 42.06 22.60 15.11
CA THR A 52 41.06 21.80 15.83
C THR A 52 39.67 21.64 15.21
N THR A 53 39.55 20.55 14.45
CA THR A 53 38.32 19.80 14.17
C THR A 53 37.67 19.34 15.48
N THR A 54 36.53 19.93 15.84
CA THR A 54 35.52 19.27 16.70
C THR A 54 34.53 18.58 15.77
N ILE A 55 34.63 17.26 15.72
CA ILE A 55 33.59 16.39 15.15
C ILE A 55 32.42 16.48 16.12
N GLU A 56 31.34 17.13 15.71
CA GLU A 56 30.04 16.96 16.37
C GLU A 56 29.55 15.56 16.02
N GLU A 57 29.71 14.63 16.97
CA GLU A 57 28.95 13.39 17.01
C GLU A 57 27.46 13.75 17.04
N VAL A 58 26.81 13.57 15.90
CA VAL A 58 25.35 13.49 15.84
C VAL A 58 24.98 12.21 16.59
N ASN A 59 24.55 12.37 17.84
CA ASN A 59 23.81 11.34 18.55
C ASN A 59 22.53 11.09 17.75
N GLU A 60 22.50 10.01 16.96
CA GLU A 60 21.26 9.38 16.58
C GLU A 60 20.58 8.91 17.88
N GLU A 61 19.51 9.59 18.27
CA GLU A 61 18.63 9.11 19.34
C GLU A 61 18.09 7.75 18.92
N SER A 62 18.62 6.69 19.55
CA SER A 62 18.02 5.37 19.48
C SER A 62 16.71 5.40 20.25
N GLU A 63 15.60 5.62 19.56
CA GLU A 63 14.28 5.40 20.14
C GLU A 63 14.16 3.93 20.55
N ASP A 64 13.95 3.73 21.86
CA ASP A 64 13.78 2.43 22.49
C ASP A 64 12.43 1.84 22.10
N TYR A 65 12.35 1.21 20.91
CA TYR A 65 11.22 0.37 20.50
C TYR A 65 11.24 -0.96 21.30
N SER A 66 11.09 -0.90 22.62
CA SER A 66 11.11 -2.08 23.51
C SER A 66 9.72 -2.56 23.96
N SER A 67 8.63 -1.98 23.46
CA SER A 67 7.32 -2.62 23.60
C SER A 67 7.20 -3.71 22.54
N GLU A 68 7.34 -4.98 22.94
CA GLU A 68 6.85 -6.09 22.13
C GLU A 68 5.37 -5.81 21.81
N ASN A 69 5.08 -5.38 20.58
CA ASN A 69 3.70 -5.21 20.12
C ASN A 69 3.06 -6.60 20.19
N VAL A 70 2.19 -6.81 21.19
CA VAL A 70 1.42 -8.05 21.31
C VAL A 70 0.41 -8.05 20.18
N ILE A 71 0.74 -8.78 19.12
CA ILE A 71 -0.13 -8.98 17.96
C ILE A 71 -1.29 -9.87 18.43
N SER A 72 -2.52 -9.36 18.32
CA SER A 72 -3.74 -10.10 18.63
C SER A 72 -4.87 -9.69 17.69
N ILE A 73 -5.84 -10.58 17.54
CA ILE A 73 -7.13 -10.29 16.89
C ILE A 73 -8.10 -9.82 17.98
N GLY A 74 -8.67 -8.63 17.80
CA GLY A 74 -9.69 -8.07 18.70
C GLY A 74 -11.06 -8.72 18.51
N GLU A 75 -12.03 -8.27 19.31
CA GLU A 75 -13.44 -8.63 19.11
C GLU A 75 -14.05 -7.76 18.01
N ILE A 76 -15.06 -8.28 17.30
CA ILE A 76 -15.89 -7.46 16.41
C ILE A 76 -16.68 -6.46 17.24
N VAL A 77 -16.50 -5.18 16.95
CA VAL A 77 -17.21 -4.07 17.60
C VAL A 77 -18.28 -3.57 16.65
N THR A 78 -19.53 -3.55 17.10
CA THR A 78 -20.60 -2.80 16.43
C THR A 78 -20.50 -1.33 16.79
N ASP A 79 -20.28 -0.48 15.79
CA ASP A 79 -20.15 0.96 15.94
C ASP A 79 -20.80 1.65 14.74
N THR A 80 -21.77 2.51 15.01
CA THR A 80 -22.55 3.23 13.98
C THR A 80 -22.13 4.68 13.87
N SER A 81 -21.01 5.07 14.50
CA SER A 81 -20.42 6.40 14.34
C SER A 81 -19.65 6.55 13.03
N PHE A 82 -19.20 5.43 12.44
CA PHE A 82 -18.65 5.36 11.09
C PHE A 82 -19.79 5.22 10.09
N ARG A 83 -19.70 5.91 8.94
CA ARG A 83 -20.81 6.17 8.01
C ARG A 83 -21.68 4.94 7.68
N ASP A 84 -21.38 4.23 6.60
CA ASP A 84 -22.11 3.02 6.20
C ASP A 84 -21.52 1.73 6.82
N TYR A 85 -20.44 1.87 7.59
CA TYR A 85 -19.70 0.77 8.20
C TYR A 85 -20.17 0.55 9.63
N GLN A 86 -20.94 -0.51 9.86
CA GLN A 86 -21.60 -0.75 11.14
C GLN A 86 -20.75 -1.53 12.14
N LYS A 87 -19.62 -2.07 11.69
CA LYS A 87 -18.73 -2.87 12.53
C LYS A 87 -17.29 -2.88 12.02
N TYR A 88 -16.38 -3.14 12.93
CA TYR A 88 -14.97 -3.33 12.65
C TYR A 88 -14.34 -4.37 13.58
N VAL A 89 -13.17 -4.86 13.19
CA VAL A 89 -12.26 -5.63 14.05
C VAL A 89 -10.86 -5.04 13.94
N ASP A 90 -10.19 -4.89 15.07
CA ASP A 90 -8.79 -4.45 15.12
C ASP A 90 -7.87 -5.67 15.18
N VAL A 91 -6.84 -5.69 14.34
CA VAL A 91 -5.82 -6.75 14.32
C VAL A 91 -4.44 -6.15 14.09
N ALA A 92 -3.58 -6.25 15.09
CA ALA A 92 -2.18 -5.79 15.02
C ALA A 92 -2.02 -4.35 14.48
N GLY A 93 -2.82 -3.40 14.99
CA GLY A 93 -2.81 -2.00 14.56
C GLY A 93 -3.65 -1.70 13.32
N LEU A 94 -3.98 -2.70 12.49
CA LEU A 94 -4.88 -2.52 11.35
C LEU A 94 -6.34 -2.60 11.80
N ARG A 95 -7.15 -1.61 11.43
CA ARG A 95 -8.61 -1.70 11.56
C ARG A 95 -9.22 -2.24 10.28
N ILE A 96 -10.06 -3.27 10.40
CA ILE A 96 -10.80 -3.86 9.29
C ILE A 96 -12.28 -3.53 9.47
N PHE A 97 -12.80 -2.65 8.61
CA PHE A 97 -14.22 -2.28 8.60
C PHE A 97 -15.02 -3.22 7.70
N ALA A 98 -16.30 -3.39 8.02
CA ALA A 98 -17.21 -4.14 7.16
C ALA A 98 -18.55 -3.43 6.96
N LEU A 99 -19.07 -3.57 5.73
CA LEU A 99 -20.43 -3.18 5.39
C LEU A 99 -21.45 -4.11 6.08
N PRO A 100 -22.72 -3.67 6.26
CA PRO A 100 -23.69 -4.33 7.12
C PRO A 100 -23.98 -5.80 6.75
N GLU A 101 -23.91 -6.13 5.47
CA GLU A 101 -24.24 -7.44 4.92
C GLU A 101 -23.14 -8.49 5.14
N VAL A 102 -21.92 -8.06 5.42
CA VAL A 102 -20.77 -8.95 5.62
C VAL A 102 -20.96 -9.78 6.89
N SER A 103 -20.63 -11.07 6.84
CA SER A 103 -20.73 -11.96 7.99
C SER A 103 -19.57 -11.78 8.98
N ASP A 104 -19.83 -11.96 10.27
CA ASP A 104 -18.79 -11.95 11.31
C ASP A 104 -17.74 -13.05 11.07
N GLU A 105 -18.16 -14.21 10.56
CA GLU A 105 -17.26 -15.31 10.23
C GLU A 105 -16.25 -14.90 9.16
N TYR A 106 -16.71 -14.23 8.10
CA TYR A 106 -15.82 -13.78 7.03
C TYR A 106 -14.86 -12.69 7.52
N MET A 107 -15.35 -11.73 8.32
CA MET A 107 -14.48 -10.71 8.93
C MET A 107 -13.34 -11.33 9.75
N TYR A 108 -13.63 -12.33 10.60
CA TYR A 108 -12.60 -13.01 11.36
C TYR A 108 -11.60 -13.77 10.49
N LYS A 109 -12.04 -14.35 9.36
CA LYS A 109 -11.12 -15.00 8.41
C LYS A 109 -10.14 -14.00 7.81
N VAL A 110 -10.62 -12.83 7.39
CA VAL A 110 -9.73 -11.77 6.86
C VAL A 110 -8.75 -11.29 7.93
N ALA A 111 -9.24 -11.04 9.16
CA ALA A 111 -8.38 -10.66 10.28
C ALA A 111 -7.36 -11.75 10.63
N GLU A 112 -7.75 -13.01 10.60
CA GLU A 112 -6.87 -14.15 10.81
C GLU A 112 -5.81 -14.24 9.71
N THR A 113 -6.17 -14.06 8.43
CA THR A 113 -5.19 -14.04 7.35
C THR A 113 -4.14 -12.95 7.54
N TYR A 114 -4.55 -11.72 7.87
CA TYR A 114 -3.60 -10.63 8.18
C TYR A 114 -2.73 -10.97 9.40
N PHE A 115 -3.33 -11.50 10.47
CA PHE A 115 -2.61 -11.96 11.65
C PHE A 115 -1.57 -13.04 11.31
N GLN A 116 -1.88 -13.97 10.42
CA GLN A 116 -0.96 -15.02 9.99
C GLN A 116 0.22 -14.45 9.19
N MET A 117 0.01 -13.40 8.38
CA MET A 117 1.10 -12.71 7.68
C MET A 117 2.12 -12.08 8.64
N LEU A 118 1.73 -11.83 9.89
CA LEU A 118 2.56 -11.21 10.92
C LEU A 118 3.11 -12.21 11.96
N GLN A 119 3.01 -13.52 11.74
CA GLN A 119 3.61 -14.49 12.66
C GLN A 119 5.11 -14.27 12.83
N GLN A 120 5.63 -14.78 13.94
CA GLN A 120 7.06 -14.77 14.21
C GLN A 120 7.78 -15.80 13.34
N GLY A 121 8.98 -15.45 12.88
CA GLY A 121 9.82 -16.30 12.03
C GLY A 121 11.29 -15.94 12.17
N GLU A 122 12.18 -16.83 11.71
CA GLU A 122 13.63 -16.69 11.92
C GLU A 122 14.23 -15.41 11.32
N ASN A 123 13.58 -14.84 10.29
CA ASN A 123 14.08 -13.67 9.57
C ASN A 123 13.40 -12.36 10.01
N ILE A 124 12.46 -12.42 10.95
CA ILE A 124 11.71 -11.26 11.38
C ILE A 124 12.62 -10.32 12.17
N ASP A 125 12.64 -9.06 11.75
CA ASP A 125 13.24 -7.97 12.50
C ASP A 125 12.14 -7.27 13.31
N ASN A 126 12.16 -7.49 14.63
CA ASN A 126 11.15 -6.93 15.51
C ASN A 126 11.18 -5.39 15.56
N GLY A 127 12.33 -4.75 15.32
CA GLY A 127 12.44 -3.29 15.28
C GLY A 127 11.74 -2.72 14.06
N LEU A 128 12.04 -3.27 12.88
CA LEU A 128 11.37 -2.89 11.62
C LEU A 128 9.87 -3.16 11.67
N ARG A 129 9.48 -4.34 12.17
CA ARG A 129 8.07 -4.69 12.32
C ARG A 129 7.34 -3.76 13.28
N SER A 130 7.96 -3.39 14.40
CA SER A 130 7.34 -2.48 15.36
C SER A 130 7.12 -1.10 14.76
N ARG A 131 8.07 -0.59 13.98
CA ARG A 131 7.91 0.67 13.22
C ARG A 131 6.73 0.59 12.26
N TYR A 132 6.67 -0.44 11.42
CA TYR A 132 5.56 -0.67 10.49
C TYR A 132 4.20 -0.71 11.22
N LEU A 133 4.07 -1.51 12.29
CA LEU A 133 2.81 -1.64 13.02
C LEU A 133 2.39 -0.33 13.71
N ASN A 134 3.35 0.43 14.24
CA ASN A 134 3.09 1.74 14.83
C ASN A 134 2.61 2.73 13.76
N THR A 135 3.17 2.70 12.56
CA THR A 135 2.73 3.54 11.45
C THR A 135 1.33 3.16 10.98
N VAL A 136 1.03 1.86 10.85
CA VAL A 136 -0.32 1.37 10.52
C VAL A 136 -1.37 1.89 11.52
N ASP A 137 -1.06 1.84 12.83
CA ASP A 137 -1.98 2.31 13.88
C ASP A 137 -2.11 3.84 13.91
N ASN A 138 -0.98 4.56 13.94
CA ASN A 138 -0.95 6.03 14.06
C ASN A 138 -1.55 6.74 12.85
N GLU A 139 -1.26 6.23 11.65
CA GLU A 139 -1.76 6.78 10.39
C GLU A 139 -3.13 6.22 10.02
N LYS A 140 -3.76 5.42 10.89
CA LYS A 140 -5.10 4.87 10.68
C LYS A 140 -5.22 4.13 9.34
N VAL A 141 -4.21 3.35 8.99
CA VAL A 141 -4.28 2.44 7.85
C VAL A 141 -5.41 1.44 8.09
N PHE A 142 -6.21 1.16 7.07
CA PHE A 142 -7.39 0.30 7.23
C PHE A 142 -7.73 -0.50 5.98
N GLN A 143 -8.43 -1.61 6.20
CA GLN A 143 -9.02 -2.45 5.15
C GLN A 143 -10.54 -2.39 5.23
N ARG A 144 -11.21 -2.51 4.09
CA ARG A 144 -12.67 -2.57 3.99
C ARG A 144 -13.12 -3.92 3.44
N ILE A 145 -14.20 -4.44 3.99
CA ILE A 145 -14.88 -5.63 3.50
C ILE A 145 -16.28 -5.24 3.03
N GLY A 146 -16.63 -5.67 1.82
CA GLY A 146 -17.96 -5.53 1.25
C GLY A 146 -18.59 -6.88 0.91
N PHE A 147 -19.79 -6.84 0.34
CA PHE A 147 -20.61 -8.03 0.07
C PHE A 147 -21.09 -8.05 -1.39
N GLU A 148 -20.92 -9.17 -2.09
CA GLU A 148 -21.35 -9.41 -3.48
C GLU A 148 -20.80 -8.40 -4.51
N GLY A 149 -19.58 -7.90 -4.29
CA GLY A 149 -18.87 -7.05 -5.25
C GLY A 149 -19.36 -5.59 -5.32
N PRO A 150 -18.65 -4.76 -6.10
CA PRO A 150 -18.95 -3.33 -6.21
C PRO A 150 -20.32 -3.04 -6.86
N GLU A 151 -20.77 -3.91 -7.76
CA GLU A 151 -22.08 -3.86 -8.41
C GLU A 151 -23.25 -3.95 -7.41
N TYR A 152 -23.10 -4.67 -6.30
CA TYR A 152 -24.13 -4.73 -5.27
C TYR A 152 -24.47 -3.34 -4.69
N TYR A 153 -23.45 -2.49 -4.59
CA TYR A 153 -23.55 -1.14 -4.04
C TYR A 153 -23.66 -0.05 -5.10
N ASN A 154 -23.65 -0.40 -6.39
CA ASN A 154 -23.64 0.54 -7.51
C ASN A 154 -22.42 1.49 -7.45
N PHE A 155 -21.21 0.99 -7.19
CA PHE A 155 -20.03 1.87 -7.13
C PHE A 155 -19.71 2.61 -8.44
N ASP A 156 -20.13 2.09 -9.60
CA ASP A 156 -20.03 2.77 -10.91
C ASP A 156 -21.01 3.95 -11.09
N SER A 157 -21.94 4.14 -10.15
CA SER A 157 -22.92 5.22 -10.19
C SER A 157 -22.33 6.52 -9.64
N PRO A 158 -22.71 7.70 -10.17
CA PRO A 158 -22.39 8.98 -9.53
C PRO A 158 -22.98 9.12 -8.12
N ASN A 159 -23.92 8.24 -7.74
CA ASN A 159 -24.45 8.14 -6.39
C ASN A 159 -24.37 6.66 -5.97
N PRO A 160 -23.23 6.21 -5.43
CA PRO A 160 -23.12 4.86 -4.86
C PRO A 160 -24.04 4.73 -3.64
N SER A 161 -24.41 3.49 -3.32
CA SER A 161 -25.35 3.19 -2.22
C SER A 161 -24.70 3.25 -0.84
N VAL A 162 -23.37 3.25 -0.81
CA VAL A 162 -22.54 3.40 0.38
C VAL A 162 -21.36 4.33 0.08
N ASP A 163 -20.88 5.01 1.11
CA ASP A 163 -19.65 5.78 1.10
C ASP A 163 -18.43 4.89 0.85
N CYS A 164 -17.47 5.39 0.07
CA CYS A 164 -16.20 4.71 -0.11
C CYS A 164 -15.47 4.57 1.23
N CYS A 165 -15.57 5.53 2.15
CA CYS A 165 -14.75 5.56 3.36
C CYS A 165 -15.58 5.65 4.66
N PRO A 166 -15.14 4.99 5.76
CA PRO A 166 -15.81 5.02 7.05
C PRO A 166 -15.95 6.40 7.69
N GLY A 167 -15.08 7.34 7.33
CA GLY A 167 -14.99 8.67 7.96
C GLY A 167 -14.32 8.61 9.34
N ASN A 168 -14.44 9.69 10.12
CA ASN A 168 -13.82 9.82 11.46
C ASN A 168 -12.29 9.66 11.46
N GLY A 169 -11.63 10.15 10.42
CA GLY A 169 -10.17 10.03 10.26
C GLY A 169 -9.74 8.77 9.50
N TYR A 170 -10.69 7.99 8.96
CA TYR A 170 -10.42 6.88 8.05
C TYR A 170 -10.92 7.26 6.65
N GLU A 171 -10.28 8.24 6.04
CA GLU A 171 -10.61 8.73 4.69
C GLU A 171 -9.61 8.24 3.64
N ASP A 172 -8.31 8.15 3.97
CA ASP A 172 -7.26 8.15 2.95
C ASP A 172 -6.46 6.83 2.88
N ASN A 173 -6.07 6.27 4.02
CA ASN A 173 -5.04 5.21 4.09
C ASN A 173 -5.60 3.80 3.90
N HIS A 174 -6.15 3.54 2.71
CA HIS A 174 -6.70 2.25 2.30
C HIS A 174 -6.40 1.95 0.82
N THR A 175 -6.59 0.70 0.39
CA THR A 175 -6.55 0.32 -1.04
C THR A 175 -7.94 -0.09 -1.55
N ASP A 176 -8.12 -1.34 -1.98
CA ASP A 176 -9.33 -1.92 -2.54
C ASP A 176 -10.23 -2.52 -1.44
N PHE A 177 -11.37 -3.07 -1.85
CA PHE A 177 -12.28 -3.82 -0.99
C PHE A 177 -11.99 -5.31 -1.09
N ILE A 178 -12.06 -6.02 0.03
CA ILE A 178 -12.20 -7.47 0.04
C ILE A 178 -13.70 -7.80 -0.03
N TRP A 179 -14.10 -8.76 -0.86
CA TRP A 179 -15.50 -9.06 -1.11
C TRP A 179 -15.91 -10.44 -0.59
N GLU A 180 -16.93 -10.47 0.26
CA GLU A 180 -17.64 -11.70 0.60
C GLU A 180 -18.67 -12.03 -0.48
N TYR A 181 -18.55 -13.19 -1.12
CA TYR A 181 -19.53 -13.72 -2.07
C TYR A 181 -20.24 -14.96 -1.49
N LYS A 182 -21.56 -15.08 -1.66
CA LYS A 182 -22.33 -16.24 -1.16
C LYS A 182 -21.88 -17.58 -1.74
N ASP A 183 -21.53 -17.58 -3.02
CA ASP A 183 -21.22 -18.80 -3.79
C ASP A 183 -19.73 -18.93 -4.13
N ALA A 184 -18.85 -18.35 -3.30
CA ALA A 184 -17.42 -18.28 -3.58
C ALA A 184 -16.73 -19.67 -3.55
N ASN A 185 -15.78 -19.88 -4.45
CA ASN A 185 -14.85 -20.99 -4.33
C ASN A 185 -13.81 -20.68 -3.24
N THR A 186 -13.74 -21.51 -2.20
CA THR A 186 -12.83 -21.38 -1.05
C THR A 186 -11.39 -20.99 -1.42
N ILE A 187 -10.80 -21.56 -2.48
CA ILE A 187 -9.41 -21.24 -2.87
C ILE A 187 -9.30 -19.84 -3.47
N GLY A 188 -10.21 -19.48 -4.39
CA GLY A 188 -10.23 -18.15 -5.00
C GLY A 188 -10.46 -17.04 -3.98
N THR A 189 -11.29 -17.31 -2.97
CA THR A 189 -11.52 -16.38 -1.85
C THR A 189 -10.27 -16.18 -1.00
N ILE A 190 -9.48 -17.24 -0.75
CA ILE A 190 -8.22 -17.09 0.00
C ILE A 190 -7.21 -16.27 -0.81
N GLY A 191 -7.11 -16.51 -2.12
CA GLY A 191 -6.25 -15.75 -3.02
C GLY A 191 -6.58 -14.25 -2.99
N GLU A 192 -7.86 -13.90 -3.19
CA GLU A 192 -8.34 -12.50 -3.15
C GLU A 192 -8.03 -11.83 -1.80
N VAL A 193 -8.31 -12.51 -0.68
CA VAL A 193 -8.03 -11.96 0.65
C VAL A 193 -6.54 -11.70 0.84
N VAL A 194 -5.69 -12.63 0.42
CA VAL A 194 -4.22 -12.47 0.52
C VAL A 194 -3.74 -11.32 -0.36
N GLU A 195 -4.21 -11.25 -1.61
CA GLU A 195 -3.86 -10.22 -2.58
C GLU A 195 -4.22 -8.82 -2.06
N HIS A 196 -5.49 -8.59 -1.69
CA HIS A 196 -5.95 -7.28 -1.25
C HIS A 196 -5.38 -6.88 0.12
N LEU A 197 -5.12 -7.83 1.03
CA LEU A 197 -4.36 -7.53 2.24
C LEU A 197 -2.92 -7.12 1.91
N LEU A 198 -2.28 -7.77 0.94
CA LEU A 198 -0.96 -7.36 0.47
C LEU A 198 -0.99 -5.98 -0.18
N HIS A 199 -2.06 -5.64 -0.91
CA HIS A 199 -2.28 -4.29 -1.43
C HIS A 199 -2.34 -3.26 -0.29
N THR A 200 -3.11 -3.51 0.77
CA THR A 200 -3.15 -2.62 1.94
C THR A 200 -1.79 -2.54 2.66
N ILE A 201 -1.12 -3.68 2.84
CA ILE A 201 0.19 -3.74 3.49
C ILE A 201 1.20 -2.89 2.73
N THR A 202 1.31 -3.05 1.40
CA THR A 202 2.35 -2.38 0.61
C THR A 202 1.95 -0.96 0.20
N GLY A 203 0.74 -0.79 -0.32
CA GLY A 203 0.21 0.43 -0.91
C GLY A 203 -0.26 1.48 0.09
N ALA A 204 -0.48 1.12 1.35
CA ALA A 204 -0.81 2.06 2.43
C ALA A 204 0.19 1.96 3.59
N GLY A 205 0.44 0.75 4.13
CA GLY A 205 1.30 0.59 5.30
C GLY A 205 2.79 0.86 5.01
N LEU A 206 3.41 0.11 4.09
CA LEU A 206 4.82 0.27 3.74
C LEU A 206 5.08 1.60 3.03
N LEU A 207 4.13 2.08 2.22
CA LEU A 207 4.19 3.41 1.59
C LEU A 207 4.51 4.50 2.61
N LEU A 208 3.81 4.51 3.74
CA LEU A 208 3.93 5.55 4.77
C LEU A 208 5.20 5.40 5.60
N GLU A 209 5.68 4.18 5.79
CA GLU A 209 6.82 3.89 6.67
C GLU A 209 8.19 3.89 5.94
N PHE A 210 8.21 3.44 4.69
CA PHE A 210 9.43 3.10 3.97
C PHE A 210 9.45 3.80 2.59
N PRO A 211 10.24 4.88 2.42
CA PRO A 211 10.28 5.65 1.17
C PRO A 211 10.59 4.81 -0.08
N GLU A 212 11.30 3.70 0.07
CA GLU A 212 11.59 2.76 -1.01
C GLU A 212 10.34 2.09 -1.62
N TRP A 213 9.21 2.09 -0.90
CA TRP A 213 7.90 1.56 -1.31
C TRP A 213 6.95 2.63 -1.89
N SER A 214 7.41 3.87 -2.08
CA SER A 214 6.57 4.92 -2.63
C SER A 214 6.20 4.65 -4.10
N TRP A 215 4.91 4.39 -4.35
CA TRP A 215 4.35 4.35 -5.72
C TRP A 215 4.17 5.77 -6.30
N GLU A 216 4.21 6.81 -5.47
CA GLU A 216 4.15 8.21 -5.93
C GLU A 216 5.50 8.66 -6.51
N ASP A 217 6.61 8.29 -5.86
CA ASP A 217 7.95 8.60 -6.34
C ASP A 217 8.41 7.59 -7.40
N THR A 218 8.36 7.98 -8.66
CA THR A 218 8.91 7.21 -9.81
C THR A 218 10.41 6.87 -9.70
N ASN A 219 11.15 7.46 -8.75
CA ASN A 219 12.54 7.11 -8.43
C ASN A 219 12.70 6.15 -7.25
N SER A 220 11.61 5.77 -6.56
CA SER A 220 11.63 4.80 -5.47
C SER A 220 12.19 3.46 -5.96
N LYS A 221 12.65 2.64 -5.02
CA LYS A 221 13.18 1.31 -5.39
C LYS A 221 12.07 0.44 -5.97
N ILE A 222 10.85 0.48 -5.43
CA ILE A 222 9.75 -0.35 -5.93
C ILE A 222 9.39 0.00 -7.37
N HIS A 223 9.37 1.30 -7.71
CA HIS A 223 9.11 1.71 -9.09
C HIS A 223 10.21 1.28 -10.05
N LYS A 224 11.48 1.39 -9.64
CA LYS A 224 12.62 0.89 -10.42
C LYS A 224 12.57 -0.63 -10.61
N ALA A 225 12.18 -1.38 -9.58
CA ALA A 225 12.03 -2.83 -9.66
C ALA A 225 10.88 -3.24 -10.59
N MET A 226 9.75 -2.55 -10.52
CA MET A 226 8.63 -2.75 -11.44
C MET A 226 9.05 -2.45 -12.89
N ASN A 227 9.72 -1.32 -13.12
CA ASN A 227 10.22 -0.94 -14.45
C ASN A 227 11.21 -1.97 -15.00
N GLU A 228 12.09 -2.54 -14.17
CA GLU A 228 12.97 -3.65 -14.58
C GLU A 228 12.15 -4.84 -15.12
N ALA A 229 11.06 -5.21 -14.45
CA ALA A 229 10.20 -6.31 -14.89
C ALA A 229 9.48 -6.01 -16.21
N VAL A 230 8.97 -4.78 -16.36
CA VAL A 230 8.29 -4.31 -17.59
C VAL A 230 9.26 -4.27 -18.77
N GLU A 231 10.46 -3.70 -18.60
CA GLU A 231 11.49 -3.62 -19.64
C GLU A 231 11.96 -5.00 -20.11
N LYS A 232 11.95 -5.99 -19.20
CA LYS A 232 12.27 -7.39 -19.50
C LYS A 232 11.10 -8.18 -20.11
N ASN A 233 9.91 -7.58 -20.21
CA ASN A 233 8.65 -8.24 -20.61
C ASN A 233 8.27 -9.41 -19.67
N ILE A 234 8.58 -9.28 -18.38
CA ILE A 234 8.20 -10.26 -17.35
C ILE A 234 6.90 -9.83 -16.65
N TYR A 235 6.60 -8.53 -16.66
CA TYR A 235 5.34 -7.95 -16.21
C TYR A 235 4.67 -7.18 -17.36
N ASP A 236 3.50 -7.65 -17.81
CA ASP A 236 2.71 -7.00 -18.86
C ASP A 236 1.66 -6.05 -18.26
N ILE A 237 1.91 -4.75 -18.37
CA ILE A 237 1.03 -3.69 -17.86
C ILE A 237 0.00 -3.18 -18.88
N SER A 238 -0.16 -3.86 -20.02
CA SER A 238 -1.03 -3.39 -21.10
C SER A 238 -2.51 -3.27 -20.72
N SER A 239 -2.97 -4.05 -19.73
CA SER A 239 -4.32 -3.97 -19.15
C SER A 239 -4.61 -2.64 -18.46
N TYR A 240 -3.58 -1.92 -18.00
CA TYR A 240 -3.72 -0.67 -17.24
C TYR A 240 -3.59 0.59 -18.11
N GLU A 241 -3.24 0.46 -19.39
CA GLU A 241 -3.01 1.62 -20.27
C GLU A 241 -4.26 2.49 -20.43
N GLU A 242 -5.47 1.95 -20.26
CA GLU A 242 -6.70 2.75 -20.29
C GLU A 242 -6.72 3.82 -19.17
N ILE A 243 -6.26 3.48 -17.96
CA ILE A 243 -6.21 4.41 -16.82
C ILE A 243 -5.33 5.61 -17.16
N LYS A 244 -4.14 5.33 -17.69
CA LYS A 244 -3.20 6.34 -18.17
C LYS A 244 -3.75 7.16 -19.33
N ASN A 245 -4.40 6.51 -20.30
CA ASN A 245 -4.98 7.18 -21.47
C ASN A 245 -6.15 8.11 -21.10
N ASN A 246 -6.83 7.84 -19.99
CA ASN A 246 -7.87 8.69 -19.43
C ASN A 246 -7.31 9.89 -18.64
N GLY A 247 -5.98 10.00 -18.54
CA GLY A 247 -5.28 11.11 -17.86
C GLY A 247 -4.98 10.85 -16.38
N ASP A 248 -5.33 9.68 -15.85
CA ASP A 248 -5.10 9.31 -14.46
C ASP A 248 -3.73 8.64 -14.29
N ILE A 249 -2.67 9.45 -14.31
CA ILE A 249 -1.30 8.96 -14.14
C ILE A 249 -1.05 8.44 -12.72
N GLU A 250 -1.68 9.07 -11.72
CA GLU A 250 -1.56 8.66 -10.32
C GLU A 250 -2.18 7.27 -10.12
N GLY A 251 -3.41 7.07 -10.58
CA GLY A 251 -4.08 5.77 -10.54
C GLY A 251 -3.31 4.69 -11.28
N TYR A 252 -2.73 5.01 -12.44
CA TYR A 252 -1.89 4.10 -13.22
C TYR A 252 -0.62 3.68 -12.46
N ASN A 253 0.11 4.63 -11.87
CA ASN A 253 1.31 4.33 -11.10
C ASN A 253 0.98 3.49 -9.87
N ARG A 254 -0.10 3.85 -9.16
CA ARG A 254 -0.56 3.13 -7.98
C ARG A 254 -0.89 1.68 -8.30
N VAL A 255 -1.74 1.43 -9.30
CA VAL A 255 -2.12 0.05 -9.65
C VAL A 255 -0.93 -0.79 -10.06
N THR A 256 -0.11 -0.30 -10.99
CA THR A 256 0.98 -1.10 -11.55
C THR A 256 2.00 -1.48 -10.48
N VAL A 257 2.28 -0.59 -9.53
CA VAL A 257 3.14 -0.91 -8.38
C VAL A 257 2.46 -1.85 -7.39
N GLN A 258 1.17 -1.66 -7.12
CA GLN A 258 0.38 -2.50 -6.22
C GLN A 258 0.40 -3.98 -6.68
N GLU A 259 0.04 -4.21 -7.93
CA GLU A 259 -0.04 -5.54 -8.54
C GLU A 259 1.34 -6.20 -8.66
N PHE A 260 2.35 -5.43 -9.07
CA PHE A 260 3.75 -5.89 -9.07
C PHE A 260 4.21 -6.33 -7.67
N SER A 261 3.87 -5.54 -6.65
CA SER A 261 4.25 -5.83 -5.26
C SER A 261 3.61 -7.12 -4.76
N PHE A 262 2.31 -7.30 -4.99
CA PHE A 262 1.59 -8.53 -4.70
C PHE A 262 2.29 -9.74 -5.36
N TRP A 263 2.49 -9.67 -6.68
CA TRP A 263 3.03 -10.78 -7.45
C TRP A 263 4.43 -11.20 -6.98
N VAL A 264 5.33 -10.23 -6.74
CA VAL A 264 6.68 -10.51 -6.23
C VAL A 264 6.62 -11.20 -4.87
N ILE A 265 5.73 -10.76 -3.99
CA ILE A 265 5.60 -11.31 -2.63
C ILE A 265 5.08 -12.74 -2.66
N VAL A 266 3.95 -13.01 -3.32
CA VAL A 266 3.36 -14.36 -3.37
C VAL A 266 4.27 -15.35 -4.11
N THR A 267 4.96 -14.89 -5.15
CA THR A 267 5.99 -15.67 -5.84
C THR A 267 7.16 -16.01 -4.92
N SER A 268 7.60 -15.04 -4.10
CA SER A 268 8.70 -15.23 -3.14
C SER A 268 8.32 -16.11 -1.96
N TRP A 269 7.04 -16.15 -1.57
CA TRP A 269 6.50 -17.12 -0.60
C TRP A 269 6.29 -18.51 -1.18
N GLY A 270 6.39 -18.67 -2.51
CA GLY A 270 6.21 -19.95 -3.20
C GLY A 270 4.76 -20.29 -3.48
N TYR A 271 3.88 -19.28 -3.57
CA TYR A 271 2.44 -19.43 -3.82
C TYR A 271 2.07 -19.36 -5.29
N GLY A 272 3.04 -19.52 -6.21
CA GLY A 272 2.81 -19.53 -7.65
C GLY A 272 1.65 -20.44 -8.08
N ASP A 273 1.59 -21.66 -7.55
CA ASP A 273 0.53 -22.62 -7.87
C ASP A 273 -0.87 -22.21 -7.36
N ILE A 274 -0.95 -21.42 -6.28
CA ILE A 274 -2.22 -20.96 -5.70
C ILE A 274 -2.84 -19.85 -6.58
N PHE A 275 -1.98 -19.04 -7.20
CA PHE A 275 -2.36 -17.90 -8.03
C PHE A 275 -2.24 -18.19 -9.54
N ASP A 276 -2.15 -19.47 -9.94
CA ASP A 276 -2.03 -19.89 -11.33
C ASP A 276 -0.87 -19.20 -12.10
N LEU A 277 0.26 -18.95 -11.42
CA LEU A 277 1.46 -18.32 -11.99
C LEU A 277 2.39 -19.35 -12.66
N PRO A 278 3.04 -19.01 -13.78
CA PRO A 278 2.92 -17.75 -14.53
C PRO A 278 1.67 -17.74 -15.41
N HIS A 279 1.19 -16.54 -15.73
CA HIS A 279 0.10 -16.31 -16.70
C HIS A 279 0.37 -15.06 -17.53
N GLY A 280 -0.54 -14.69 -18.43
CA GLY A 280 -0.29 -13.66 -19.46
C GLY A 280 0.01 -12.24 -18.97
N GLU A 281 0.00 -12.01 -17.66
CA GLU A 281 0.43 -10.75 -17.02
C GLU A 281 1.79 -10.89 -16.31
N PHE A 282 2.06 -12.08 -15.74
CA PHE A 282 3.19 -12.36 -14.87
C PHE A 282 3.94 -13.62 -15.36
N GLU A 283 5.18 -13.47 -15.81
CA GLU A 283 5.90 -14.55 -16.51
C GLU A 283 6.79 -15.45 -15.61
N ILE A 284 6.96 -15.13 -14.32
CA ILE A 284 7.73 -15.96 -13.37
C ILE A 284 6.89 -16.38 -12.16
N SER A 285 7.23 -17.52 -11.56
CA SER A 285 6.42 -18.13 -10.48
C SER A 285 7.23 -18.76 -9.34
N THR A 286 8.55 -18.59 -9.34
CA THR A 286 9.41 -19.08 -8.25
C THR A 286 10.32 -18.00 -7.68
N ILE A 287 10.64 -18.08 -6.38
CA ILE A 287 11.63 -17.20 -5.72
C ILE A 287 13.01 -17.25 -6.38
N ASN A 288 13.38 -18.37 -7.02
CA ASN A 288 14.67 -18.47 -7.71
C ASN A 288 14.69 -17.62 -8.98
N GLU A 289 13.57 -17.56 -9.71
CA GLU A 289 13.40 -16.66 -10.86
C GLU A 289 13.33 -15.20 -10.40
N VAL A 290 12.63 -14.90 -9.30
CA VAL A 290 12.64 -13.54 -8.73
C VAL A 290 14.08 -13.10 -8.43
N ARG A 291 14.89 -13.99 -7.83
CA ARG A 291 16.29 -13.72 -7.51
C ARG A 291 17.16 -13.51 -8.76
N SER A 292 16.99 -14.32 -9.81
CA SER A 292 17.85 -14.26 -11.00
C SER A 292 17.42 -13.21 -12.01
N GLU A 293 16.11 -13.06 -12.22
CA GLU A 293 15.54 -12.21 -13.26
C GLU A 293 15.13 -10.82 -12.76
N LEU A 294 14.77 -10.67 -11.48
CA LEU A 294 14.33 -9.40 -10.88
C LEU A 294 15.16 -9.03 -9.62
N PRO A 295 16.48 -8.82 -9.76
CA PRO A 295 17.36 -8.56 -8.61
C PRO A 295 16.95 -7.35 -7.77
N LEU A 296 16.38 -6.29 -8.37
CA LEU A 296 15.91 -5.13 -7.61
C LEU A 296 14.70 -5.48 -6.72
N ALA A 297 13.78 -6.28 -7.27
CA ALA A 297 12.61 -6.77 -6.53
C ALA A 297 13.02 -7.73 -5.41
N PHE A 298 13.99 -8.62 -5.68
CA PHE A 298 14.50 -9.56 -4.69
C PHE A 298 15.20 -8.85 -3.53
N GLU A 299 15.96 -7.78 -3.79
CA GLU A 299 16.56 -6.94 -2.75
C GLU A 299 15.48 -6.35 -1.84
N LEU A 300 14.46 -5.69 -2.41
CA LEU A 300 13.32 -5.14 -1.65
C LEU A 300 12.58 -6.19 -0.82
N TYR A 301 12.33 -7.36 -1.41
CA TYR A 301 11.71 -8.47 -0.69
C TYR A 301 12.55 -8.89 0.53
N VAL A 302 13.87 -9.06 0.36
CA VAL A 302 14.75 -9.46 1.46
C VAL A 302 14.86 -8.36 2.52
N ASP A 303 14.92 -7.10 2.10
CA ASP A 303 15.17 -5.98 2.99
C ASP A 303 13.96 -5.50 3.77
N THR A 304 12.76 -5.63 3.21
CA THR A 304 11.53 -5.19 3.85
C THR A 304 10.59 -6.37 4.14
N ILE A 305 10.13 -7.08 3.12
CA ILE A 305 9.04 -8.08 3.27
C ILE A 305 9.46 -9.24 4.17
N LYS A 306 10.61 -9.86 3.89
CA LYS A 306 11.12 -11.01 4.65
C LYS A 306 11.43 -10.67 6.12
N LYS A 307 11.67 -9.39 6.43
CA LYS A 307 11.93 -8.89 7.79
C LYS A 307 10.65 -8.46 8.52
N ASN A 308 9.60 -8.08 7.80
CA ASN A 308 8.35 -7.60 8.38
C ASN A 308 7.22 -8.64 8.36
N LEU A 309 7.17 -9.54 7.37
CA LEU A 309 6.11 -10.52 7.15
C LEU A 309 6.65 -11.95 7.16
N TYR A 310 5.81 -12.90 7.59
CA TYR A 310 6.14 -14.32 7.68
C TYR A 310 5.95 -15.08 6.36
N GLY A 311 4.85 -14.81 5.64
CA GLY A 311 4.37 -15.67 4.56
C GLY A 311 3.56 -16.86 5.11
N PRO A 312 2.23 -16.71 5.28
CA PRO A 312 1.39 -17.62 6.06
C PRO A 312 0.94 -18.88 5.32
#